data_AF-A0A9Q1I3W0-F1
#
_entry.id   AF-A0A9Q1I3W0-F1
#
_cell.length_a   1.000
_cell.length_b   1.000
_cell.length_c   1.000
_cell.angle_alpha   90.00
_cell.angle_beta   90.00
_cell.angle_gamma   90.00
#
_symmetry.space_group_name_H-M   'P 1'
#
loop_
_entity.id
_entity.type
_entity.pdbx_description
1 polymer ?
#
loop_
_entity_poly.entity_id
_entity_poly.type
_entity_poly.pdbx_seq_one_letter_code
_entity_poly.pdbx_strand_id
1 'polypeptide(L)'
;MFCREVSILCRLNHPCVIQFMGACLDDPSQFAIVTQYVSGGSLFSLLHEQKRIIDLQSKLIIAIDVAKGMEYLHNLTQPIIHRDLNR
;
A
#
# COMPACT_ATOMS: atom_id res chain seq x y z
N MET A 1 4.91 2.32 -18.07
CA MET A 1 4.47 1.59 -16.86
C MET A 1 4.77 2.41 -15.62
N PHE A 2 6.05 2.75 -15.39
CA PHE A 2 6.52 3.54 -14.26
C PHE A 2 5.80 4.90 -14.07
N CYS A 3 5.70 5.74 -15.10
CA CYS A 3 5.03 7.04 -14.98
C CYS A 3 3.55 6.95 -14.59
N ARG A 4 2.88 5.84 -14.94
CA ARG A 4 1.48 5.59 -14.54
C ARG A 4 1.39 5.25 -13.05
N GLU A 5 2.36 4.54 -12.52
CA GLU A 5 2.41 4.20 -11.10
C GLU A 5 2.72 5.44 -10.25
N VAL A 6 3.71 6.23 -10.66
CA VAL A 6 4.04 7.52 -10.02
C VAL A 6 2.83 8.46 -10.03
N SER A 7 2.11 8.56 -11.16
CA SER A 7 0.93 9.42 -11.26
C SER A 7 -0.26 8.92 -10.43
N ILE A 8 -0.34 7.62 -10.14
CA ILE A 8 -1.31 7.07 -9.17
C ILE A 8 -0.87 7.46 -7.76
N LEU A 9 0.35 7.09 -7.36
CA LEU A 9 0.87 7.24 -6.01
C LEU A 9 0.88 8.70 -5.52
N CYS A 10 1.21 9.66 -6.40
CA CYS A 10 1.26 11.08 -6.01
C CYS A 10 -0.10 11.69 -5.65
N ARG A 11 -1.21 11.02 -5.97
CA ARG A 11 -2.57 11.47 -5.64
C ARG A 11 -3.11 10.85 -4.35
N LEU A 12 -2.41 9.87 -3.78
CA LEU A 12 -2.88 9.12 -2.63
C LEU A 12 -2.52 9.83 -1.33
N ASN A 13 -3.52 10.06 -0.50
CA ASN A 13 -3.36 10.61 0.84
C ASN A 13 -4.44 10.03 1.75
N HIS A 14 -4.13 8.89 2.38
CA HIS A 14 -5.02 8.19 3.29
C HIS A 14 -4.19 7.34 4.27
N PRO A 15 -4.52 7.29 5.58
CA PRO A 15 -3.72 6.60 6.59
C PRO A 15 -3.58 5.08 6.37
N CYS A 16 -4.54 4.46 5.69
CA CYS A 16 -4.52 3.03 5.36
C CYS A 16 -4.01 2.74 3.93
N VAL A 17 -3.36 3.71 3.28
CA VAL A 17 -2.71 3.56 1.98
C VAL A 17 -1.28 4.06 2.09
N ILE A 18 -0.33 3.38 1.44
CA ILE A 18 1.09 3.73 1.55
C ILE A 18 1.35 5.17 1.12
N GLN A 19 2.02 5.95 1.97
CA GLN A 19 2.37 7.33 1.64
C GLN A 19 3.51 7.38 0.62
N PHE A 20 3.24 8.07 -0.50
CA PHE A 20 4.25 8.43 -1.49
C PHE A 20 5.13 9.57 -0.98
N MET A 21 6.45 9.43 -1.10
CA MET A 21 7.43 10.45 -0.71
C MET A 21 8.11 11.10 -1.91
N GLY A 22 8.33 10.36 -3.00
CA GLY A 22 8.97 10.89 -4.20
C GLY A 22 9.31 9.83 -5.22
N ALA A 23 9.84 10.26 -6.37
CA ALA A 23 10.37 9.37 -7.39
C ALA A 23 11.56 10.00 -8.11
N CYS A 24 12.53 9.20 -8.53
CA CYS A 24 13.58 9.59 -9.47
C CYS A 24 13.10 9.29 -10.89
N LEU A 25 13.08 10.32 -11.74
CA LEU A 25 12.57 10.26 -13.11
C LEU A 25 13.61 10.68 -14.17
N ASP A 26 14.86 10.95 -13.76
CA ASP A 26 15.86 11.62 -14.60
C ASP A 26 16.34 10.76 -15.78
N ASP A 27 16.66 9.49 -15.51
CA ASP A 27 17.05 8.51 -16.51
C ASP A 27 16.28 7.19 -16.30
N PRO A 28 15.83 6.50 -17.37
CA PRO A 28 15.14 5.22 -17.23
C PRO A 28 15.91 4.14 -16.46
N SER A 29 17.25 4.18 -16.47
CA SER A 29 18.08 3.27 -15.67
C SER A 29 18.10 3.60 -14.17
N GLN A 30 17.61 4.78 -13.79
CA GLN A 30 17.58 5.30 -12.41
C GLN A 30 16.17 5.39 -11.83
N PHE A 31 15.15 4.90 -12.55
CA PHE A 31 13.76 4.94 -12.08
C PHE A 31 13.61 4.28 -10.71
N ALA A 32 13.17 5.09 -9.74
CA ALA A 32 12.94 4.67 -8.37
C ALA A 32 11.71 5.37 -7.78
N ILE A 33 10.94 4.63 -6.99
CA ILE A 33 9.82 5.17 -6.20
C ILE A 33 10.21 5.09 -4.74
N VAL A 34 9.94 6.17 -4.00
CA VAL A 34 10.18 6.28 -2.57
C VAL A 34 8.84 6.40 -1.85
N THR A 35 8.61 5.52 -0.89
CA THR A 35 7.43 5.52 -0.02
C THR A 35 7.85 5.50 1.44
N GLN A 36 6.89 5.72 2.34
CA GLN A 36 7.13 5.48 3.77
C GLN A 36 7.63 4.06 4.04
N TYR A 37 8.52 3.92 5.00
CA TYR A 37 8.91 2.62 5.55
C TYR A 37 7.96 2.22 6.68
N VAL A 38 7.52 0.96 6.69
CA VAL A 38 6.69 0.38 7.76
C VAL A 38 7.47 -0.76 8.40
N SER A 39 7.89 -0.58 9.65
CA SER A 39 8.77 -1.51 10.37
C SER A 39 8.12 -2.86 10.73
N GLY A 40 6.79 -2.95 10.65
CA GLY A 40 6.03 -4.17 10.97
C GLY A 40 6.18 -5.31 9.96
N GLY A 41 6.80 -5.07 8.80
CA GLY A 41 6.92 -6.06 7.73
C GLY A 41 5.58 -6.32 7.01
N SER A 42 5.56 -7.35 6.17
CA SER A 42 4.34 -7.78 5.46
C SER A 42 3.44 -8.62 6.36
N LEU A 43 2.13 -8.61 6.07
CA LEU A 43 1.19 -9.50 6.75
C LEU A 43 1.48 -10.97 6.40
N PHE A 44 1.97 -11.26 5.20
CA PHE A 44 2.48 -12.57 4.81
C PHE A 44 3.55 -13.09 5.78
N SER A 45 4.61 -12.31 6.04
CA SER A 45 5.69 -12.67 6.95
C SER A 45 5.18 -12.92 8.36
N LEU A 46 4.29 -12.04 8.86
CA LEU A 46 3.69 -12.18 10.19
C LEU A 46 2.93 -13.50 10.36
N LEU A 47 2.18 -13.91 9.33
CA LEU A 47 1.30 -15.08 9.38
C LEU A 47 1.98 -16.41 9.03
N HIS A 48 2.90 -16.42 8.06
CA HIS A 48 3.41 -17.66 7.47
C HIS A 48 4.87 -17.95 7.85
N GLU A 49 5.70 -16.91 7.98
CA GLU A 49 7.12 -17.06 8.32
C GLU A 49 7.31 -17.05 9.83
N GLN A 50 6.81 -16.01 10.49
CA GLN A 50 6.88 -15.86 11.95
C GLN A 50 5.83 -16.71 12.67
N LYS A 51 4.76 -17.10 11.97
CA LYS A 51 3.63 -17.88 12.50
C LYS A 51 3.07 -17.29 13.79
N ARG A 52 2.99 -15.96 13.86
CA ARG A 52 2.53 -15.26 15.06
C ARG A 52 1.05 -15.56 15.28
N ILE A 53 0.69 -15.92 16.51
CA ILE A 53 -0.72 -16.04 16.90
C ILE A 53 -1.27 -14.63 17.11
N ILE A 54 -2.29 -14.30 16.32
CA ILE A 54 -2.99 -13.02 16.37
C ILE A 54 -4.43 -13.31 16.81
N ASP A 55 -4.88 -12.59 17.83
CA ASP A 55 -6.23 -12.70 18.36
C ASP A 55 -7.26 -12.10 17.38
N LEU A 56 -8.54 -12.35 17.63
CA LEU A 56 -9.61 -11.94 16.73
C LEU A 56 -9.67 -10.41 16.58
N GLN A 57 -9.47 -9.66 17.68
CA GLN A 57 -9.53 -8.21 17.65
C GLN A 57 -8.45 -7.62 16.73
N SER A 58 -7.20 -8.06 16.86
CA SER A 58 -6.11 -7.58 16.01
C SER A 58 -6.31 -7.95 14.54
N LYS A 59 -6.87 -9.15 14.24
CA LYS A 59 -7.24 -9.53 12.87
C LYS A 59 -8.29 -8.60 12.28
N LEU A 60 -9.31 -8.24 13.06
CA LEU A 60 -10.36 -7.33 12.62
C LEU A 60 -9.83 -5.91 12.38
N ILE A 61 -8.91 -5.42 13.21
CA ILE A 61 -8.25 -4.12 12.99
C ILE A 61 -7.56 -4.10 11.63
N ILE A 62 -6.73 -5.11 11.33
CA ILE A 62 -6.02 -5.21 10.05
C ILE A 62 -7.02 -5.26 8.88
N ALA A 63 -8.06 -6.09 9.00
CA ALA A 63 -9.07 -6.23 7.95
C ALA A 63 -9.84 -4.92 7.68
N ILE A 64 -10.22 -4.21 8.75
CA ILE A 64 -10.92 -2.92 8.65
C ILE A 64 -10.02 -1.87 8.03
N ASP A 65 -8.74 -1.80 8.39
CA ASP A 65 -7.82 -0.82 7.82
C ASP A 65 -7.57 -1.08 6.33
N VAL A 66 -7.39 -2.34 5.92
CA VAL A 66 -7.32 -2.70 4.49
C VAL A 66 -8.60 -2.30 3.76
N ALA A 67 -9.78 -2.56 4.36
CA ALA A 67 -11.07 -2.20 3.77
C ALA A 67 -11.22 -0.68 3.59
N LYS A 68 -10.83 0.13 4.59
CA LYS A 68 -10.82 1.60 4.48
C LYS A 68 -9.89 2.09 3.38
N GLY A 69 -8.71 1.49 3.25
CA GLY A 69 -7.77 1.81 2.17
C GLY A 69 -8.38 1.53 0.79
N MET A 70 -9.04 0.38 0.62
CA MET A 70 -9.72 0.03 -0.64
C MET A 70 -10.95 0.90 -0.92
N GLU A 71 -11.75 1.21 0.11
CA GLU A 71 -12.86 2.15 0.02
C GLU A 71 -12.38 3.52 -0.46
N TYR A 72 -11.29 4.03 0.12
CA TYR A 72 -10.67 5.28 -0.30
C TYR A 72 -10.29 5.26 -1.79
N LEU A 73 -9.56 4.22 -2.25
CA LEU A 73 -9.13 4.11 -3.65
C LEU A 73 -10.30 4.07 -4.64
N HIS A 74 -11.38 3.35 -4.29
CA HIS A 74 -12.55 3.20 -5.14
C HIS A 74 -13.44 4.44 -5.18
N ASN A 75 -13.41 5.29 -4.16
CA ASN A 75 -14.23 6.50 -4.07
C ASN A 75 -13.51 7.79 -4.52
N LEU A 76 -12.28 7.71 -5.03
CA LEU A 76 -11.61 8.84 -5.68
C LEU A 76 -12.42 9.32 -6.90
N THR A 77 -12.33 10.62 -7.22
CA THR A 77 -12.95 11.20 -8.44
C THR A 77 -12.59 10.43 -9.71
N GLN A 78 -11.38 9.88 -9.77
CA GLN A 78 -10.98 8.85 -10.72
C GLN A 78 -10.68 7.57 -9.94
N PRO A 79 -11.62 6.60 -9.87
CA PRO A 79 -11.46 5.38 -9.10
C PRO A 79 -10.22 4.58 -9.52
N ILE A 80 -9.52 4.03 -8.54
CA ILE A 80 -8.28 3.27 -8.75
C ILE A 80 -8.50 1.82 -8.34
N ILE A 81 -8.31 0.90 -9.29
CA ILE A 81 -8.32 -0.54 -9.01
C ILE A 81 -6.90 -0.96 -8.65
N HIS A 82 -6.70 -1.54 -7.45
CA HIS A 82 -5.38 -1.99 -6.97
C HIS A 82 -4.77 -3.08 -7.87
N ARG A 83 -5.60 -4.03 -8.34
CA ARG A 83 -5.26 -5.18 -9.22
C ARG A 83 -4.34 -6.26 -8.65
N ASP A 84 -3.59 -5.99 -7.60
CA ASP A 84 -2.70 -6.98 -6.96
C ASP A 84 -2.81 -6.99 -5.43
N LEU A 85 -4.04 -6.97 -4.90
CA LEU A 85 -4.24 -6.98 -3.45
C LEU A 85 -3.99 -8.40 -2.91
N ASN A 86 -2.93 -8.56 -2.11
CA ASN A 86 -2.50 -9.82 -1.54
C ASN A 86 -2.14 -9.67 -0.04
N ARG A 87 -1.73 -10.78 0.59
CA ARG A 87 -1.40 -10.85 2.03
C ARG A 87 0.05 -10.46 2.25
#